data_AF-A0AA36IKR1-F1
#
_entry.id   AF-A0AA36IKR1-F1
#
_cell.length_a   1.000
_cell.length_b   1.000
_cell.length_c   1.000
_cell.angle_alpha   90.00
_cell.angle_beta   90.00
_cell.angle_gamma   90.00
#
_symmetry.space_group_name_H-M   'P 1'
#
loop_
_entity.id
_entity.type
_entity.pdbx_description
1 polymer ?
#
loop_
_entity_poly.entity_id
_entity_poly.type
_entity_poly.pdbx_seq_one_letter_code
_entity_poly.pdbx_strand_id
1 'polypeptide(L)'
;MEWRYGRLVAYHAEPVPQNAHPGWWSPGPFVAPPATFGQPSAFPPQQTLAFSGCRAAGKPARERQLDETYCLVGEDGRPKPFSSVSQISGGDYEGMISRIFECGGPRMLLKIEPQDPKERQRLETCRETVARFLQETVSDHIGDGMRSRGVGEEEAEVDAFYDGSFENFAAKIQGLSEVKVSATCANVQRVLVEICSDSRYVAMKLYQIEIQSCLVARKGFLARDDAGQLEPVKLQPDTTGFAIVFNRAALQVDTESLADRLGLQNVLGLLKNKMLHVVYFQSEAALPAAMKMASKAMSKAEMALQLAQGSAALQRPPAVWVCQLGSPDGKNFEVIGNPFQVKEVSANVDDLKEGIKNKAELSIPSFKIDVYSRKDGGWVKEDKMSASLRETDEADCYGFTIPAGAAGAA
;
A
#
# COMPACT_ATOMS: atom_id res chain seq x y z
N MET A 1 38.04 4.93 -15.58
CA MET A 1 38.25 4.09 -14.39
C MET A 1 36.96 3.29 -14.20
N GLU A 2 36.97 2.06 -14.72
CA GLU A 2 35.87 1.10 -14.61
C GLU A 2 35.78 0.57 -13.18
N TRP A 3 34.55 0.42 -12.68
CA TRP A 3 34.21 -0.67 -11.75
C TRP A 3 32.83 -1.20 -12.14
N ARG A 4 32.83 -2.43 -12.66
CA ARG A 4 31.66 -3.30 -12.83
C ARG A 4 31.51 -4.16 -11.57
N TYR A 5 30.27 -4.38 -11.14
CA TYR A 5 29.84 -5.64 -10.53
C TYR A 5 28.59 -6.11 -11.26
N GLY A 6 28.69 -7.25 -11.97
CA GLY A 6 27.57 -8.05 -12.50
C GLY A 6 27.00 -8.95 -11.39
N ARG A 7 25.86 -9.64 -11.55
CA ARG A 7 25.43 -10.63 -12.58
C ARG A 7 23.89 -10.80 -12.51
N LEU A 8 23.12 -11.46 -13.39
CA LEU A 8 23.15 -11.93 -14.80
C LEU A 8 22.08 -13.06 -14.85
N VAL A 9 21.22 -13.11 -15.87
CA VAL A 9 20.71 -14.39 -16.42
C VAL A 9 20.83 -14.34 -17.94
N ALA A 10 21.34 -15.44 -18.50
CA ALA A 10 21.84 -15.58 -19.86
C ALA A 10 20.78 -16.18 -20.80
N TYR A 11 20.94 -15.92 -22.11
CA TYR A 11 20.60 -16.89 -23.15
C TYR A 11 21.80 -17.04 -24.10
N HIS A 12 22.17 -18.29 -24.35
CA HIS A 12 23.16 -18.73 -25.33
C HIS A 12 22.62 -18.56 -26.76
N ALA A 13 23.45 -18.08 -27.68
CA ALA A 13 23.28 -18.25 -29.11
C ALA A 13 24.57 -18.85 -29.70
N GLU A 14 24.42 -19.94 -30.46
CA GLU A 14 25.49 -20.55 -31.25
C GLU A 14 25.73 -19.78 -32.57
N PRO A 15 26.93 -19.90 -33.18
CA PRO A 15 27.30 -19.11 -34.36
C PRO A 15 26.91 -19.76 -35.69
N VAL A 16 26.53 -18.92 -36.67
CA VAL A 16 26.37 -19.25 -38.09
C VAL A 16 27.70 -19.00 -38.83
N PRO A 17 28.15 -19.86 -39.76
CA PRO A 17 29.34 -19.61 -40.58
C PRO A 17 29.02 -18.84 -41.88
N GLN A 18 30.03 -18.11 -42.35
CA GLN A 18 30.09 -17.34 -43.60
C GLN A 18 30.05 -18.24 -44.85
N ASN A 19 29.39 -17.80 -45.94
CA ASN A 19 29.99 -17.62 -47.27
C ASN A 19 29.02 -17.13 -48.38
N ALA A 20 29.56 -16.20 -49.19
CA ALA A 20 29.41 -15.97 -50.65
C ALA A 20 28.06 -15.61 -51.33
N HIS A 21 28.07 -14.45 -52.02
CA HIS A 21 27.23 -14.05 -53.18
C HIS A 21 27.58 -14.84 -54.47
N PRO A 22 26.97 -14.63 -55.69
CA PRO A 22 25.82 -13.79 -56.11
C PRO A 22 24.80 -14.48 -57.07
N GLY A 23 23.63 -13.85 -57.31
CA GLY A 23 23.16 -13.63 -58.69
C GLY A 23 21.69 -13.93 -59.12
N TRP A 24 21.00 -12.84 -59.50
CA TRP A 24 20.07 -12.65 -60.64
C TRP A 24 18.61 -13.21 -60.67
N TRP A 25 17.74 -12.31 -61.21
CA TRP A 25 16.37 -12.42 -61.79
C TRP A 25 15.13 -12.13 -60.92
N SER A 26 14.31 -11.19 -61.40
CA SER A 26 12.87 -10.94 -61.13
C SER A 26 12.07 -11.20 -62.44
N PRO A 27 10.72 -11.07 -62.56
CA PRO A 27 9.61 -10.97 -61.57
C PRO A 27 8.34 -11.84 -61.85
N GLY A 28 7.53 -12.09 -60.79
CA GLY A 28 6.04 -12.12 -60.74
C GLY A 28 5.25 -13.33 -61.30
N PRO A 29 3.92 -13.40 -61.08
CA PRO A 29 3.09 -12.94 -59.94
C PRO A 29 2.21 -14.08 -59.35
N PHE A 30 1.83 -14.04 -58.08
CA PHE A 30 0.67 -14.80 -57.59
C PHE A 30 -0.04 -14.03 -56.47
N VAL A 31 -1.36 -13.96 -56.61
CA VAL A 31 -2.30 -13.19 -55.79
C VAL A 31 -2.82 -14.04 -54.62
N ALA A 32 -2.77 -13.53 -53.39
CA ALA A 32 -3.66 -13.86 -52.27
C ALA A 32 -3.45 -12.90 -51.06
N PRO A 33 -4.39 -12.81 -50.09
CA PRO A 33 -4.88 -11.56 -49.48
C PRO A 33 -4.37 -11.34 -48.00
N PRO A 34 -4.94 -10.43 -47.18
CA PRO A 34 -4.20 -9.65 -46.18
C PRO A 34 -4.13 -10.26 -44.76
N ALA A 35 -3.34 -9.55 -43.93
CA ALA A 35 -3.24 -9.55 -42.48
C ALA A 35 -2.06 -10.34 -41.89
N THR A 36 -1.08 -9.59 -41.40
CA THR A 36 -0.25 -10.04 -40.29
C THR A 36 -0.16 -8.91 -39.28
N PHE A 37 -0.66 -9.21 -38.08
CA PHE A 37 -0.47 -8.49 -36.84
C PHE A 37 0.99 -8.04 -36.69
N GLY A 38 1.19 -6.74 -36.51
CA GLY A 38 2.45 -6.17 -36.09
C GLY A 38 2.79 -6.63 -34.67
N GLN A 39 4.05 -7.03 -34.51
CA GLN A 39 4.65 -7.42 -33.24
C GLN A 39 4.47 -6.35 -32.15
N PRO A 40 4.41 -6.74 -30.87
CA PRO A 40 4.37 -5.80 -29.76
C PRO A 40 5.69 -5.03 -29.70
N SER A 41 5.58 -3.70 -29.77
CA SER A 41 6.68 -2.78 -29.53
C SER A 41 7.19 -2.96 -28.10
N ALA A 42 8.40 -3.49 -27.96
CA ALA A 42 9.13 -3.52 -26.71
C ALA A 42 9.52 -2.08 -26.31
N PHE A 43 8.76 -1.49 -25.38
CA PHE A 43 9.22 -0.34 -24.60
C PHE A 43 9.55 -0.80 -23.17
N PRO A 44 10.58 -0.24 -22.54
CA PRO A 44 11.02 -0.70 -21.24
C PRO A 44 9.97 -0.36 -20.18
N PRO A 45 9.82 -1.19 -19.13
CA PRO A 45 8.90 -0.92 -18.04
C PRO A 45 9.25 0.43 -17.42
N GLN A 46 8.24 1.27 -17.20
CA GLN A 46 8.37 2.46 -16.36
C GLN A 46 8.72 1.98 -14.96
N GLN A 47 10.01 1.95 -14.63
CA GLN A 47 10.44 1.74 -13.27
C GLN A 47 9.82 2.87 -12.44
N THR A 48 8.99 2.49 -11.47
CA THR A 48 8.74 3.27 -10.27
C THR A 48 10.12 3.68 -9.77
N LEU A 49 10.49 4.95 -10.00
CA LEU A 49 11.68 5.52 -9.39
C LEU A 49 11.39 5.54 -7.89
N ALA A 50 11.75 4.45 -7.21
CA ALA A 50 11.93 4.44 -5.78
C ALA A 50 12.97 5.54 -5.51
N PHE A 51 12.51 6.71 -5.09
CA PHE A 51 13.36 7.80 -4.63
C PHE A 51 13.95 7.42 -3.26
N SER A 52 14.76 6.36 -3.24
CA SER A 52 15.60 5.99 -2.10
C SER A 52 17.02 6.42 -2.43
N GLY A 53 17.39 7.59 -1.92
CA GLY A 53 18.71 8.15 -2.11
C GLY A 53 18.92 9.38 -1.25
N CYS A 54 19.46 9.18 -0.05
CA CYS A 54 20.07 10.25 0.74
C CYS A 54 21.28 10.82 0.00
N ARG A 55 21.06 11.77 -0.94
CA ARG A 55 22.11 12.70 -1.33
C ARG A 55 22.04 13.91 -0.41
N ALA A 56 23.18 14.31 0.15
CA ALA A 56 23.33 15.60 0.78
C ALA A 56 22.84 16.68 -0.20
N ALA A 57 21.71 17.30 0.13
CA ALA A 57 21.13 18.34 -0.71
C ALA A 57 22.11 19.51 -0.73
N GLY A 58 22.69 19.80 -1.90
CA GLY A 58 23.32 21.10 -2.15
C GLY A 58 22.30 22.21 -1.84
N LYS A 59 22.79 23.41 -1.50
CA LYS A 59 21.91 24.57 -1.30
C LYS A 59 20.94 24.68 -2.48
N PRO A 60 19.63 24.87 -2.24
CA PRO A 60 18.67 24.98 -3.33
C PRO A 60 19.11 26.13 -4.25
N ALA A 61 19.00 25.93 -5.57
CA ALA A 61 19.45 26.90 -6.57
C ALA A 61 18.70 28.25 -6.47
N ARG A 62 17.54 28.24 -5.81
CA ARG A 62 16.69 29.40 -5.51
C ARG A 62 15.94 29.22 -4.21
N GLU A 63 15.53 30.33 -3.61
CA GLU A 63 14.61 30.34 -2.48
C GLU A 63 13.23 29.83 -2.92
N ARG A 64 12.57 29.04 -2.07
CA ARG A 64 11.27 28.44 -2.37
C ARG A 64 10.15 29.38 -1.99
N GLN A 65 9.17 29.52 -2.88
CA GLN A 65 8.01 30.36 -2.64
C GLN A 65 7.12 29.71 -1.57
N LEU A 66 6.66 30.51 -0.63
CA LEU A 66 5.62 30.10 0.29
C LEU A 66 4.27 30.15 -0.43
N ASP A 67 3.52 29.06 -0.34
CA ASP A 67 2.16 28.97 -0.83
C ASP A 67 1.24 28.55 0.31
N GLU A 68 0.38 29.43 0.79
CA GLU A 68 -0.49 29.13 1.94
C GLU A 68 -1.51 28.02 1.66
N THR A 69 -1.77 27.69 0.40
CA THR A 69 -2.63 26.54 0.05
C THR A 69 -1.86 25.22 0.05
N TYR A 70 -0.53 25.27 0.02
CA TYR A 70 0.34 24.11 -0.07
C TYR A 70 1.72 24.40 0.54
N CYS A 71 1.85 24.21 1.85
CA CYS A 71 3.07 24.50 2.57
C CYS A 71 3.28 23.60 3.78
N LEU A 72 4.46 23.71 4.39
CA LEU A 72 4.70 23.14 5.71
C LEU A 72 4.08 24.04 6.79
N VAL A 73 3.63 23.45 7.88
CA VAL A 73 3.21 24.16 9.09
C VAL A 73 4.30 23.98 10.14
N GLY A 74 4.80 25.08 10.69
CA GLY A 74 5.77 25.02 11.78
C GLY A 74 5.15 24.52 13.08
N GLU A 75 5.99 24.17 14.06
CA GLU A 75 5.54 23.88 15.45
C GLU A 75 4.80 25.07 16.08
N ASP A 76 5.09 26.29 15.61
CA ASP A 76 4.42 27.53 15.96
C ASP A 76 3.08 27.75 15.24
N GLY A 77 2.64 26.76 14.45
CA GLY A 77 1.41 26.82 13.66
C GLY A 77 1.50 27.71 12.42
N ARG A 78 2.68 28.27 12.12
CA ARG A 78 2.84 29.23 11.00
C ARG A 78 3.19 28.52 9.69
N PRO A 79 2.66 28.98 8.55
CA PRO A 79 3.06 28.52 7.23
C PRO A 79 4.57 28.72 6.97
N LYS A 80 5.22 27.71 6.40
CA LYS A 80 6.64 27.70 6.03
C LYS A 80 6.83 27.10 4.64
N PRO A 81 7.71 27.67 3.79
CA PRO A 81 8.01 27.09 2.50
C PRO A 81 8.63 25.70 2.68
N PHE A 82 8.54 24.86 1.64
CA PHE A 82 9.20 23.56 1.69
C PHE A 82 10.72 23.73 1.75
N SER A 83 11.33 23.00 2.68
CA SER A 83 12.78 22.91 2.79
C SER A 83 13.31 21.62 2.13
N SER A 84 14.63 21.56 1.95
CA SER A 84 15.32 20.53 1.16
C SER A 84 15.24 19.11 1.73
N VAL A 85 14.72 18.90 2.95
CA VAL A 85 14.85 17.60 3.63
C VAL A 85 13.50 17.03 4.08
N SER A 86 13.18 15.85 3.55
CA SER A 86 12.36 14.86 4.24
C SER A 86 13.32 13.71 4.59
N GLN A 87 13.40 13.31 5.87
CA GLN A 87 14.41 12.37 6.39
C GLN A 87 13.94 10.90 6.45
N ILE A 88 12.76 10.57 5.93
CA ILE A 88 12.18 9.23 6.12
C ILE A 88 12.20 8.43 4.81
N SER A 89 12.74 7.21 4.91
CA SER A 89 12.68 6.13 3.91
C SER A 89 11.24 5.93 3.40
N GLY A 90 11.01 6.13 2.11
CA GLY A 90 9.66 6.13 1.54
C GLY A 90 9.07 4.75 1.25
N GLY A 91 9.90 3.76 0.93
CA GLY A 91 9.45 2.44 0.51
C GLY A 91 8.78 1.62 1.61
N ASP A 92 9.29 1.71 2.85
CA ASP A 92 8.71 0.98 3.99
C ASP A 92 7.32 1.52 4.35
N TYR A 93 7.14 2.84 4.26
CA TYR A 93 5.85 3.49 4.46
C TYR A 93 4.84 3.05 3.41
N GLU A 94 5.21 3.14 2.13
CA GLU A 94 4.34 2.76 1.02
C GLU A 94 3.91 1.29 1.11
N GLY A 95 4.87 0.39 1.34
CA GLY A 95 4.59 -1.03 1.53
C GLY A 95 3.70 -1.34 2.73
N MET A 96 3.86 -0.62 3.85
CA MET A 96 2.99 -0.77 5.02
C MET A 96 1.55 -0.35 4.72
N ILE A 97 1.36 0.82 4.09
CA ILE A 97 0.02 1.33 3.75
C ILE A 97 -0.68 0.39 2.76
N SER A 98 0.00 -0.06 1.70
CA SER A 98 -0.58 -1.01 0.74
C SER A 98 -1.06 -2.29 1.42
N ARG A 99 -0.35 -2.79 2.44
CA ARG A 99 -0.75 -3.99 3.20
C ARG A 99 -2.02 -3.80 4.03
N ILE A 100 -2.29 -2.59 4.54
CA ILE A 100 -3.53 -2.29 5.29
C ILE A 100 -4.78 -2.54 4.42
N PHE A 101 -4.66 -2.29 3.11
CA PHE A 101 -5.76 -2.44 2.17
C PHE A 101 -5.86 -3.83 1.53
N GLU A 102 -4.94 -4.76 1.85
CA GLU A 102 -4.95 -6.14 1.31
C GLU A 102 -4.98 -6.17 -0.23
N CYS A 103 -4.44 -5.14 -0.89
CA CYS A 103 -4.69 -4.88 -2.32
C CYS A 103 -3.87 -5.74 -3.31
N GLY A 104 -2.86 -6.46 -2.79
CA GLY A 104 -1.92 -7.25 -3.58
C GLY A 104 -0.81 -6.45 -4.26
N GLY A 105 -0.63 -5.18 -3.87
CA GLY A 105 0.39 -4.28 -4.43
C GLY A 105 -0.14 -3.32 -5.51
N PRO A 106 0.78 -2.62 -6.21
CA PRO A 106 0.43 -1.71 -7.30
C PRO A 106 -0.24 -2.44 -8.46
N ARG A 107 -1.06 -1.72 -9.22
CA ARG A 107 -1.73 -2.23 -10.43
C ARG A 107 -1.62 -1.25 -11.58
N MET A 108 -1.67 -1.78 -12.79
CA MET A 108 -1.73 -0.96 -14.00
C MET A 108 -3.19 -0.74 -14.41
N LEU A 109 -3.61 0.53 -14.42
CA LEU A 109 -4.85 0.96 -15.02
C LEU A 109 -4.64 1.12 -16.52
N LEU A 110 -5.29 0.27 -17.31
CA LEU A 110 -5.18 0.25 -18.76
C LEU A 110 -6.41 0.88 -19.41
N LYS A 111 -6.20 1.58 -20.52
CA LYS A 111 -7.29 2.13 -21.32
C LYS A 111 -8.10 1.03 -22.03
N ILE A 112 -9.35 1.37 -22.36
CA ILE A 112 -10.12 0.65 -23.39
C ILE A 112 -10.26 1.53 -24.64
N GLU A 113 -10.71 2.76 -24.44
CA GLU A 113 -10.92 3.73 -25.52
C GLU A 113 -9.68 4.63 -25.69
N PRO A 114 -9.33 5.05 -26.92
CA PRO A 114 -8.18 5.92 -27.17
C PRO A 114 -8.36 7.30 -26.53
N GLN A 115 -7.25 7.95 -26.20
CA GLN A 115 -7.26 9.33 -25.68
C GLN A 115 -7.59 10.32 -26.81
N ASP A 116 -8.52 11.23 -26.56
CA ASP A 116 -8.83 12.33 -27.48
C ASP A 116 -7.72 13.42 -27.45
N PRO A 117 -7.38 14.04 -28.59
CA PRO A 117 -6.36 15.09 -28.64
C PRO A 117 -6.59 16.27 -27.70
N LYS A 118 -7.84 16.64 -27.40
CA LYS A 118 -8.15 17.73 -26.45
C LYS A 118 -7.87 17.30 -25.01
N GLU A 119 -8.20 16.05 -24.66
CA GLU A 119 -7.84 15.47 -23.37
C GLU A 119 -6.31 15.49 -23.19
N ARG A 120 -5.58 15.01 -24.21
CA ARG A 120 -4.12 15.02 -24.22
C ARG A 120 -3.54 16.42 -24.00
N GLN A 121 -3.96 17.39 -24.81
CA GLN A 121 -3.48 18.77 -24.71
C GLN A 121 -3.77 19.38 -23.33
N ARG A 122 -4.94 19.07 -22.76
CA ARG A 122 -5.32 19.51 -21.41
C ARG A 122 -4.39 18.90 -20.36
N LEU A 123 -4.13 17.59 -20.42
CA LEU A 123 -3.23 16.90 -19.49
C LEU A 123 -1.78 17.39 -19.63
N GLU A 124 -1.30 17.66 -20.84
CA GLU A 124 0.02 18.29 -21.08
C GLU A 124 0.10 19.68 -20.42
N THR A 125 -0.96 20.48 -20.55
CA THR A 125 -1.05 21.81 -19.91
C THR A 125 -1.06 21.70 -18.38
N CYS A 126 -1.84 20.77 -17.83
CA CYS A 126 -1.85 20.49 -16.40
C CYS A 126 -0.47 20.03 -15.91
N ARG A 127 0.19 19.12 -16.64
CA ARG A 127 1.54 18.63 -16.31
C ARG A 127 2.54 19.77 -16.18
N GLU A 128 2.60 20.66 -17.17
CA GLU A 128 3.53 21.79 -17.15
C GLU A 128 3.21 22.78 -16.03
N THR A 129 1.93 22.97 -15.72
CA THR A 129 1.47 23.82 -14.62
C THR A 129 1.91 23.25 -13.27
N VAL A 130 1.65 21.95 -13.04
CA VAL A 130 2.08 21.22 -11.84
C VAL A 130 3.60 21.21 -11.72
N ALA A 131 4.31 20.96 -12.82
CA ALA A 131 5.77 20.96 -12.83
C ALA A 131 6.35 22.32 -12.42
N ARG A 132 5.85 23.41 -13.01
CA ARG A 132 6.28 24.78 -12.67
C ARG A 132 6.00 25.09 -11.20
N PHE A 133 4.79 24.79 -10.75
CA PHE A 133 4.36 24.98 -9.37
C PHE A 133 5.30 24.27 -8.38
N LEU A 134 5.59 22.99 -8.62
CA LEU A 134 6.51 22.20 -7.79
C LEU A 134 7.95 22.71 -7.85
N GLN A 135 8.38 23.21 -9.00
CA GLN A 135 9.69 23.82 -9.17
C GLN A 135 9.82 25.07 -8.25
N GLU A 136 8.79 25.90 -8.20
CA GLU A 136 8.74 27.15 -7.43
C GLU A 136 8.57 26.92 -5.92
N THR A 137 7.70 25.99 -5.54
CA THR A 137 7.30 25.78 -4.14
C THR A 137 8.10 24.70 -3.43
N VAL A 138 8.56 23.66 -4.16
CA VAL A 138 9.17 22.46 -3.56
C VAL A 138 10.64 22.33 -3.92
N SER A 139 10.95 21.92 -5.15
CA SER A 139 12.34 21.78 -5.62
C SER A 139 12.43 21.68 -7.13
N ASP A 140 13.59 22.08 -7.68
CA ASP A 140 13.82 22.01 -9.13
C ASP A 140 13.80 20.57 -9.63
N HIS A 141 14.41 19.65 -8.87
CA HIS A 141 14.42 18.23 -9.20
C HIS A 141 13.01 17.63 -9.27
N ILE A 142 12.11 18.00 -8.35
CA ILE A 142 10.72 17.51 -8.36
C ILE A 142 9.94 18.10 -9.54
N GLY A 143 10.13 19.39 -9.84
CA GLY A 143 9.53 20.02 -11.02
C GLY A 143 10.00 19.38 -12.33
N ASP A 144 11.30 19.10 -12.47
CA ASP A 144 11.86 18.44 -13.65
C ASP A 144 11.39 16.98 -13.76
N GLY A 145 11.35 16.27 -12.63
CA GLY A 145 10.77 14.93 -12.53
C GLY A 145 9.31 14.91 -12.99
N MET A 146 8.53 15.92 -12.62
CA MET A 146 7.15 16.07 -13.08
C MET A 146 7.05 16.31 -14.60
N ARG A 147 7.91 17.14 -15.21
CA ARG A 147 7.92 17.33 -16.67
C ARG A 147 8.23 16.05 -17.43
N SER A 148 9.07 15.18 -16.85
CA SER A 148 9.44 13.91 -17.48
C SER A 148 8.30 12.88 -17.48
N ARG A 149 7.22 13.10 -16.71
CA ARG A 149 6.08 12.19 -16.68
C ARG A 149 5.27 12.24 -17.98
N GLY A 150 4.75 11.07 -18.35
CA GLY A 150 3.78 10.92 -19.42
C GLY A 150 2.43 11.56 -19.07
N VAL A 151 1.59 11.74 -20.09
CA VAL A 151 0.24 12.34 -19.96
C VAL A 151 -0.88 11.31 -20.06
N GLY A 152 -0.58 10.05 -19.67
CA GLY A 152 -1.57 8.97 -19.60
C GLY A 152 -2.12 8.55 -20.96
N GLU A 153 -1.25 8.34 -21.95
CA GLU A 153 -1.68 7.93 -23.29
C GLU A 153 -2.43 6.59 -23.24
N GLU A 154 -1.89 5.61 -22.52
CA GLU A 154 -2.33 4.21 -22.58
C GLU A 154 -2.59 3.57 -21.21
N GLU A 155 -1.82 3.98 -20.21
CA GLU A 155 -1.82 3.34 -18.90
C GLU A 155 -1.40 4.30 -17.78
N ALA A 156 -1.76 3.95 -16.55
CA ALA A 156 -1.31 4.62 -15.34
C ALA A 156 -1.15 3.61 -14.22
N GLU A 157 -0.04 3.67 -13.48
CA GLU A 157 0.11 2.92 -12.23
C GLU A 157 -0.87 3.46 -11.17
N VAL A 158 -1.40 2.55 -10.35
CA VAL A 158 -2.20 2.81 -9.15
C VAL A 158 -1.51 2.10 -7.99
N ASP A 159 -1.10 2.83 -6.95
CA ASP A 159 -0.28 2.28 -5.87
C ASP A 159 -1.00 1.19 -5.04
N ALA A 160 -2.31 1.38 -4.84
CA ALA A 160 -3.16 0.42 -4.16
C ALA A 160 -4.61 0.48 -4.65
N PHE A 161 -5.30 -0.65 -4.52
CA PHE A 161 -6.70 -0.83 -4.94
C PHE A 161 -7.52 -1.39 -3.78
N TYR A 162 -8.64 -0.74 -3.45
CA TYR A 162 -9.55 -1.20 -2.42
C TYR A 162 -10.92 -1.54 -3.01
N ASP A 163 -11.37 -2.78 -2.83
CA ASP A 163 -12.69 -3.24 -3.25
C ASP A 163 -13.68 -3.06 -2.09
N GLY A 164 -14.43 -1.97 -2.11
CA GLY A 164 -15.38 -1.60 -1.06
C GLY A 164 -15.81 -0.13 -1.09
N SER A 165 -16.76 0.21 -0.21
CA SER A 165 -17.28 1.57 -0.06
C SER A 165 -16.30 2.52 0.63
N PHE A 166 -16.53 3.82 0.48
CA PHE A 166 -15.78 4.84 1.22
C PHE A 166 -15.96 4.75 2.74
N GLU A 167 -17.13 4.33 3.22
CA GLU A 167 -17.38 4.10 4.64
C GLU A 167 -16.44 3.02 5.19
N ASN A 168 -16.37 1.87 4.51
CA ASN A 168 -15.48 0.78 4.90
C ASN A 168 -14.01 1.17 4.76
N PHE A 169 -13.66 1.90 3.70
CA PHE A 169 -12.31 2.43 3.48
C PHE A 169 -11.89 3.35 4.64
N ALA A 170 -12.71 4.34 4.99
CA ALA A 170 -12.43 5.28 6.06
C ALA A 170 -12.34 4.59 7.43
N ALA A 171 -13.24 3.64 7.70
CA ALA A 171 -13.21 2.86 8.94
C ALA A 171 -11.90 2.08 9.12
N LYS A 172 -11.30 1.56 8.04
CA LYS A 172 -10.00 0.86 8.11
C LYS A 172 -8.84 1.75 8.57
N ILE A 173 -8.93 3.07 8.37
CA ILE A 173 -7.84 4.01 8.66
C ILE A 173 -8.17 5.05 9.73
N GLN A 174 -9.39 5.06 10.26
CA GLN A 174 -9.91 6.07 11.19
C GLN A 174 -9.05 6.26 12.46
N GLY A 175 -8.38 5.20 12.93
CA GLY A 175 -7.50 5.26 14.11
C GLY A 175 -6.04 5.62 13.82
N LEU A 176 -5.65 5.78 12.56
CA LEU A 176 -4.27 5.95 12.12
C LEU A 176 -4.05 7.22 11.29
N SER A 177 -5.13 7.94 11.01
CA SER A 177 -5.12 9.04 10.04
C SER A 177 -5.92 10.25 10.49
N GLU A 178 -5.54 11.40 9.94
CA GLU A 178 -6.29 12.64 9.99
C GLU A 178 -6.86 12.91 8.59
N VAL A 179 -8.17 13.11 8.52
CA VAL A 179 -8.87 13.34 7.25
C VAL A 179 -8.75 14.81 6.86
N LYS A 180 -8.17 15.09 5.69
CA LYS A 180 -8.13 16.44 5.09
C LYS A 180 -9.31 16.67 4.16
N VAL A 181 -9.70 15.65 3.39
CA VAL A 181 -10.89 15.67 2.54
C VAL A 181 -11.65 14.37 2.76
N SER A 182 -12.90 14.48 3.18
CA SER A 182 -13.78 13.31 3.35
C SER A 182 -14.63 13.07 2.11
N ALA A 183 -14.34 12.00 1.38
CA ALA A 183 -15.28 11.42 0.44
C ALA A 183 -16.46 10.76 1.16
N THR A 184 -17.66 10.90 0.61
CA THR A 184 -18.92 10.40 1.20
C THR A 184 -19.90 9.87 0.15
N CYS A 185 -19.48 9.71 -1.10
CA CYS A 185 -20.35 9.17 -2.15
C CYS A 185 -20.72 7.72 -1.87
N ALA A 186 -22.02 7.46 -1.63
CA ALA A 186 -22.54 6.13 -1.26
C ALA A 186 -22.47 5.10 -2.40
N ASN A 187 -22.41 5.55 -3.66
CA ASN A 187 -22.38 4.67 -4.83
C ASN A 187 -20.99 4.07 -5.08
N VAL A 188 -19.97 4.54 -4.37
CA VAL A 188 -18.60 4.06 -4.56
C VAL A 188 -18.50 2.64 -4.06
N GLN A 189 -18.04 1.76 -4.94
CA GLN A 189 -17.81 0.34 -4.69
C GLN A 189 -16.33 -0.02 -4.74
N ARG A 190 -15.49 0.86 -5.30
CA ARG A 190 -14.05 0.65 -5.47
C ARG A 190 -13.31 1.96 -5.26
N VAL A 191 -12.14 1.90 -4.64
CA VAL A 191 -11.29 3.07 -4.41
C VAL A 191 -9.90 2.83 -4.99
N LEU A 192 -9.46 3.70 -5.90
CA LEU A 192 -8.08 3.76 -6.36
C LEU A 192 -7.28 4.63 -5.40
N VAL A 193 -6.16 4.12 -4.89
CA VAL A 193 -5.42 4.74 -3.79
C VAL A 193 -4.02 5.09 -4.25
N GLU A 194 -3.68 6.37 -4.17
CA GLU A 194 -2.33 6.88 -4.33
C GLU A 194 -1.67 7.05 -2.96
N ILE A 195 -0.50 6.45 -2.79
CA ILE A 195 0.28 6.47 -1.57
C ILE A 195 1.51 7.35 -1.77
N CYS A 196 1.78 8.19 -0.79
CA CYS A 196 2.80 9.21 -0.91
C CYS A 196 3.62 9.27 0.37
N SER A 197 4.82 8.69 0.35
CA SER A 197 5.72 8.71 1.50
C SER A 197 6.29 10.08 1.85
N ASP A 198 6.14 11.06 0.96
CA ASP A 198 6.57 12.43 1.20
C ASP A 198 5.51 13.39 0.71
N SER A 199 4.81 14.01 1.67
CA SER A 199 3.80 15.07 1.49
C SER A 199 4.08 16.10 0.38
N ARG A 200 5.37 16.37 0.05
CA ARG A 200 5.78 17.24 -1.06
C ARG A 200 5.31 16.79 -2.44
N TYR A 201 4.93 15.52 -2.58
CA TYR A 201 4.43 14.95 -3.85
C TYR A 201 2.90 14.93 -3.95
N VAL A 202 2.15 15.48 -2.99
CA VAL A 202 0.67 15.46 -3.05
C VAL A 202 0.16 16.13 -4.33
N ALA A 203 0.75 17.25 -4.76
CA ALA A 203 0.37 17.87 -6.05
C ALA A 203 0.63 16.96 -7.26
N MET A 204 1.69 16.13 -7.22
CA MET A 204 1.94 15.12 -8.27
C MET A 204 0.91 13.99 -8.21
N LYS A 205 0.48 13.56 -7.01
CA LYS A 205 -0.55 12.54 -6.84
C LYS A 205 -1.94 13.04 -7.26
N LEU A 206 -2.26 14.32 -7.06
CA LEU A 206 -3.47 14.92 -7.63
C LEU A 206 -3.46 14.87 -9.16
N TYR A 207 -2.31 15.14 -9.80
CA TYR A 207 -2.18 14.99 -11.24
C TYR A 207 -2.24 13.51 -11.70
N GLN A 208 -1.71 12.57 -10.90
CA GLN A 208 -1.89 11.14 -11.19
C GLN A 208 -3.37 10.75 -11.18
N ILE A 209 -4.15 11.23 -10.20
CA ILE A 209 -5.60 11.03 -10.14
C ILE A 209 -6.30 11.69 -11.32
N GLU A 210 -5.84 12.86 -11.76
CA GLU A 210 -6.37 13.54 -12.96
C GLU A 210 -6.28 12.65 -14.20
N ILE A 211 -5.14 11.97 -14.40
CA ILE A 211 -4.93 10.98 -15.46
C ILE A 211 -5.82 9.75 -15.25
N GLN A 212 -5.80 9.16 -14.06
CA GLN A 212 -6.55 7.94 -13.76
C GLN A 212 -8.06 8.15 -13.93
N SER A 213 -8.57 9.34 -13.58
CA SER A 213 -9.96 9.72 -13.78
C SER A 213 -10.34 9.74 -15.27
N CYS A 214 -9.47 10.23 -16.15
CA CYS A 214 -9.67 10.12 -17.60
C CYS A 214 -9.73 8.65 -18.06
N LEU A 215 -8.81 7.81 -17.57
CA LEU A 215 -8.78 6.39 -17.93
C LEU A 215 -10.07 5.67 -17.46
N VAL A 216 -10.54 5.95 -16.25
CA VAL A 216 -11.82 5.41 -15.74
C VAL A 216 -13.00 5.91 -16.59
N ALA A 217 -13.03 7.19 -16.97
CA ALA A 217 -14.05 7.75 -17.87
C ALA A 217 -14.10 7.04 -19.22
N ARG A 218 -12.94 6.60 -19.73
CA ARG A 218 -12.76 5.78 -20.94
C ARG A 218 -12.93 4.27 -20.71
N LYS A 219 -13.68 3.90 -19.66
CA LYS A 219 -13.99 2.52 -19.25
C LYS A 219 -12.75 1.66 -18.97
N GLY A 220 -11.66 2.29 -18.53
CA GLY A 220 -10.42 1.59 -18.19
C GLY A 220 -10.63 0.48 -17.17
N PHE A 221 -9.66 -0.43 -17.13
CA PHE A 221 -9.68 -1.57 -16.21
C PHE A 221 -8.32 -1.74 -15.55
N LEU A 222 -8.32 -2.28 -14.33
CA LEU A 222 -7.07 -2.65 -13.66
C LEU A 222 -6.65 -4.03 -14.16
N ALA A 223 -5.46 -4.09 -14.75
CA ALA A 223 -4.76 -5.32 -15.02
C ALA A 223 -3.92 -5.73 -13.79
N ARG A 224 -3.77 -7.04 -13.58
CA ARG A 224 -2.75 -7.53 -12.64
C ARG A 224 -1.35 -7.31 -13.21
N ASP A 225 -0.39 -7.34 -12.29
CA ASP A 225 1.05 -7.29 -12.53
C ASP A 225 1.54 -8.11 -13.74
N ASP A 226 2.81 -7.89 -14.10
CA ASP A 226 3.54 -8.53 -15.20
C ASP A 226 3.42 -10.07 -15.27
N ALA A 227 2.96 -10.72 -14.20
CA ALA A 227 2.76 -12.16 -14.09
C ALA A 227 1.35 -12.65 -14.51
N GLY A 228 0.38 -11.76 -14.74
CA GLY A 228 -0.91 -12.08 -15.40
C GLY A 228 -1.87 -12.98 -14.61
N GLN A 229 -1.73 -13.07 -13.28
CA GLN A 229 -2.43 -14.09 -12.47
C GLN A 229 -3.82 -13.68 -11.90
N LEU A 230 -4.40 -12.52 -12.25
CA LEU A 230 -5.78 -12.15 -11.84
C LEU A 230 -6.61 -11.73 -13.01
N GLU A 231 -7.89 -12.00 -12.80
CA GLU A 231 -9.00 -11.36 -13.45
C GLU A 231 -8.88 -9.82 -13.46
N PRO A 232 -9.01 -9.22 -14.65
CA PRO A 232 -9.15 -7.77 -14.82
C PRO A 232 -10.32 -7.19 -14.02
N VAL A 233 -10.09 -6.05 -13.36
CA VAL A 233 -11.16 -5.34 -12.64
C VAL A 233 -11.67 -4.18 -13.50
N LYS A 234 -12.88 -4.32 -14.02
CA LYS A 234 -13.55 -3.24 -14.77
C LYS A 234 -13.93 -2.10 -13.83
N LEU A 235 -13.57 -0.87 -14.20
CA LEU A 235 -13.93 0.32 -13.44
C LEU A 235 -15.12 1.02 -14.11
N GLN A 236 -15.93 1.71 -13.30
CA GLN A 236 -17.04 2.53 -13.79
C GLN A 236 -16.94 3.92 -13.17
N PRO A 237 -17.16 5.00 -13.94
CA PRO A 237 -16.96 6.37 -13.46
C PRO A 237 -17.82 6.75 -12.25
N ASP A 238 -19.02 6.20 -12.15
CA ASP A 238 -20.01 6.50 -11.11
C ASP A 238 -19.82 5.71 -9.81
N THR A 239 -19.07 4.62 -9.85
CA THR A 239 -18.83 3.71 -8.70
C THR A 239 -17.35 3.61 -8.30
N THR A 240 -16.46 4.32 -8.99
CA THR A 240 -15.02 4.32 -8.69
C THR A 240 -14.62 5.63 -8.00
N GLY A 241 -14.25 5.53 -6.73
CA GLY A 241 -13.68 6.63 -5.96
C GLY A 241 -12.16 6.66 -6.01
N PHE A 242 -11.59 7.75 -5.51
CA PHE A 242 -10.15 7.98 -5.46
C PHE A 242 -9.71 8.37 -4.04
N ALA A 243 -8.50 8.00 -3.67
CA ALA A 243 -7.92 8.40 -2.40
C ALA A 243 -6.43 8.76 -2.52
N ILE A 244 -5.98 9.69 -1.69
CA ILE A 244 -4.55 9.95 -1.45
C ILE A 244 -4.26 9.66 0.03
N VAL A 245 -3.27 8.81 0.28
CA VAL A 245 -2.72 8.54 1.62
C VAL A 245 -1.28 9.03 1.67
N PHE A 246 -1.03 10.13 2.36
CA PHE A 246 0.31 10.71 2.42
C PHE A 246 0.91 10.72 3.83
N ASN A 247 2.24 10.65 3.89
CA ASN A 247 3.02 10.78 5.11
C ASN A 247 3.44 12.25 5.28
N ARG A 248 2.98 12.91 6.35
CA ARG A 248 3.68 13.89 7.23
C ARG A 248 2.71 14.84 7.98
N ALA A 249 3.05 15.12 9.25
CA ALA A 249 2.20 15.80 10.26
C ALA A 249 1.89 17.28 10.05
N ALA A 250 2.61 17.94 9.14
CA ALA A 250 2.55 19.39 9.07
C ALA A 250 2.46 19.88 7.62
N LEU A 251 1.66 19.20 6.80
CA LEU A 251 1.27 19.72 5.49
C LEU A 251 -0.05 20.48 5.64
N GLN A 252 -0.03 21.76 5.29
CA GLN A 252 -1.25 22.50 4.95
C GLN A 252 -1.53 22.26 3.47
N VAL A 253 -2.70 21.69 3.18
CA VAL A 253 -3.17 21.46 1.82
C VAL A 253 -4.64 21.84 1.72
N ASP A 254 -4.93 22.97 1.08
CA ASP A 254 -6.26 23.28 0.59
C ASP A 254 -6.40 22.61 -0.78
N THR A 255 -7.01 21.43 -0.77
CA THR A 255 -7.06 20.56 -1.96
C THR A 255 -7.90 21.17 -3.08
N GLU A 256 -8.95 21.92 -2.76
CA GLU A 256 -9.83 22.54 -3.76
C GLU A 256 -9.12 23.72 -4.43
N SER A 257 -8.57 24.65 -3.63
CA SER A 257 -7.79 25.79 -4.15
C SER A 257 -6.56 25.34 -4.93
N LEU A 258 -5.88 24.29 -4.46
CA LEU A 258 -4.73 23.72 -5.16
C LEU A 258 -5.14 23.09 -6.50
N ALA A 259 -6.22 22.31 -6.55
CA ALA A 259 -6.71 21.68 -7.77
C ALA A 259 -7.15 22.72 -8.83
N ASP A 260 -7.83 23.78 -8.40
CA ASP A 260 -8.25 24.88 -9.27
C ASP A 260 -7.04 25.60 -9.88
N ARG A 261 -6.07 25.99 -9.05
CA ARG A 261 -4.83 26.62 -9.51
C ARG A 261 -4.04 25.76 -10.49
N LEU A 262 -4.03 24.45 -10.30
CA LEU A 262 -3.33 23.50 -11.15
C LEU A 262 -4.13 23.10 -12.40
N GLY A 263 -5.38 23.57 -12.54
CA GLY A 263 -6.26 23.27 -13.66
C GLY A 263 -6.75 21.81 -13.70
N LEU A 264 -6.79 21.13 -12.55
CA LEU A 264 -7.14 19.71 -12.44
C LEU A 264 -8.67 19.52 -12.40
N GLN A 265 -9.29 19.63 -13.58
CA GLN A 265 -10.75 19.67 -13.71
C GLN A 265 -11.44 18.37 -13.27
N ASN A 266 -10.86 17.20 -13.51
CA ASN A 266 -11.45 15.96 -13.02
C ASN A 266 -11.35 15.87 -11.50
N VAL A 267 -10.21 16.27 -10.91
CA VAL A 267 -10.05 16.35 -9.45
C VAL A 267 -11.11 17.26 -8.83
N LEU A 268 -11.35 18.45 -9.39
CA LEU A 268 -12.43 19.34 -8.95
C LEU A 268 -13.81 18.67 -9.03
N GLY A 269 -14.08 17.94 -10.12
CA GLY A 269 -15.29 17.14 -10.27
C GLY A 269 -15.44 16.07 -9.18
N LEU A 270 -14.36 15.36 -8.85
CA LEU A 270 -14.34 14.35 -7.79
C LEU A 270 -14.59 14.97 -6.41
N LEU A 271 -13.99 16.12 -6.11
CA LEU A 271 -14.25 16.87 -4.87
C LEU A 271 -15.71 17.29 -4.74
N LYS A 272 -16.27 17.86 -5.82
CA LYS A 272 -17.68 18.28 -5.89
C LYS A 272 -18.64 17.11 -5.67
N ASN A 273 -18.33 15.96 -6.27
CA ASN A 273 -19.13 14.74 -6.18
C ASN A 273 -18.83 13.90 -4.92
N LYS A 274 -17.96 14.38 -4.02
CA LYS A 274 -17.53 13.66 -2.80
C LYS A 274 -16.95 12.28 -3.09
N MET A 275 -16.18 12.17 -4.18
CA MET A 275 -15.53 10.95 -4.68
C MET A 275 -14.00 10.94 -4.52
N LEU A 276 -13.42 11.95 -3.86
CA LEU A 276 -12.00 12.02 -3.53
C LEU A 276 -11.80 12.09 -2.02
N HIS A 277 -11.03 11.14 -1.48
CA HIS A 277 -10.69 11.07 -0.05
C HIS A 277 -9.19 11.40 0.13
N VAL A 278 -8.84 12.39 0.95
CA VAL A 278 -7.44 12.76 1.17
C VAL A 278 -7.15 12.66 2.65
N VAL A 279 -6.21 11.79 3.00
CA VAL A 279 -5.86 11.47 4.37
C VAL A 279 -4.37 11.59 4.61
N TYR A 280 -4.07 12.18 5.75
CA TYR A 280 -2.75 12.20 6.31
C TYR A 280 -2.61 11.00 7.27
N PHE A 281 -1.58 10.17 7.10
CA PHE A 281 -1.29 9.05 7.99
C PHE A 281 -0.15 9.38 8.97
N GLN A 282 -0.43 9.32 10.28
CA GLN A 282 0.52 9.74 11.33
C GLN A 282 1.62 8.70 11.59
N SER A 283 2.66 8.66 10.74
CA SER A 283 3.63 7.56 10.78
C SER A 283 4.34 7.37 12.12
N GLU A 284 4.65 8.38 12.93
CA GLU A 284 5.44 8.17 14.16
C GLU A 284 4.63 7.62 15.35
N ALA A 285 3.42 8.14 15.60
CA ALA A 285 2.56 7.64 16.67
C ALA A 285 1.78 6.38 16.25
N ALA A 286 1.47 6.25 14.95
CA ALA A 286 0.67 5.16 14.42
C ALA A 286 1.50 3.99 13.88
N LEU A 287 2.84 4.09 13.73
CA LEU A 287 3.68 3.02 13.17
C LEU A 287 3.42 1.66 13.83
N PRO A 288 3.41 1.54 15.17
CA PRO A 288 3.25 0.24 15.80
C PRO A 288 1.88 -0.38 15.49
N ALA A 289 0.81 0.43 15.47
CA ALA A 289 -0.54 -0.02 15.14
C ALA A 289 -0.68 -0.37 13.66
N ALA A 290 -0.10 0.43 12.78
CA ALA A 290 -0.07 0.21 11.34
C ALA A 290 0.71 -1.05 10.96
N MET A 291 1.87 -1.28 11.58
CA MET A 291 2.65 -2.51 11.42
C MET A 291 1.87 -3.73 11.94
N LYS A 292 1.20 -3.63 13.10
CA LYS A 292 0.34 -4.71 13.61
C LYS A 292 -0.79 -5.05 12.63
N MET A 293 -1.44 -4.04 12.05
CA MET A 293 -2.48 -4.24 11.04
C MET A 293 -1.95 -4.87 9.74
N ALA A 294 -0.80 -4.38 9.24
CA ALA A 294 -0.15 -4.92 8.06
C ALA A 294 0.27 -6.39 8.26
N SER A 295 0.82 -6.74 9.42
CA SER A 295 1.15 -8.13 9.77
C SER A 295 -0.10 -9.02 9.84
N LYS A 296 -1.18 -8.54 10.46
CA LYS A 296 -2.46 -9.27 10.53
C LYS A 296 -3.07 -9.51 9.14
N ALA A 297 -3.01 -8.51 8.27
CA ALA A 297 -3.45 -8.60 6.88
C ALA A 297 -2.63 -9.63 6.09
N MET A 298 -1.30 -9.63 6.26
CA MET A 298 -0.40 -10.58 5.60
C MET A 298 -0.70 -12.03 6.03
N SER A 299 -0.84 -12.28 7.33
CA SER A 299 -1.20 -13.63 7.82
C SER A 299 -2.57 -14.09 7.29
N LYS A 300 -3.56 -13.19 7.17
CA LYS A 300 -4.85 -13.53 6.55
C LYS A 300 -4.72 -13.87 5.07
N ALA A 301 -3.94 -13.11 4.31
CA ALA A 301 -3.71 -13.35 2.89
C ALA A 301 -2.99 -14.69 2.66
N GLU A 302 -1.99 -15.02 3.49
CA GLU A 302 -1.30 -16.31 3.47
C GLU A 302 -2.26 -17.48 3.76
N MET A 303 -3.11 -17.36 4.78
CA MET A 303 -4.13 -18.37 5.09
C MET A 303 -5.13 -18.54 3.94
N ALA A 304 -5.59 -17.44 3.33
CA ALA A 304 -6.52 -17.49 2.20
C ALA A 304 -5.88 -18.15 0.96
N LEU A 305 -4.59 -17.89 0.70
CA LEU A 305 -3.84 -18.51 -0.40
C LEU A 305 -3.67 -20.02 -0.16
N GLN A 306 -3.38 -20.44 1.07
CA GLN A 306 -3.28 -21.85 1.43
C GLN A 306 -4.63 -22.58 1.27
N LEU A 307 -5.73 -21.93 1.65
CA LEU A 307 -7.09 -22.45 1.45
C LEU A 307 -7.44 -22.58 -0.05
N ALA A 308 -7.03 -21.61 -0.87
CA ALA A 308 -7.32 -21.59 -2.31
C ALA A 308 -6.48 -22.61 -3.10
N GLN A 309 -5.26 -22.92 -2.64
CA GLN A 309 -4.35 -23.85 -3.33
C GLN A 309 -4.68 -25.33 -3.10
N GLY A 310 -5.73 -25.66 -2.35
CA GLY A 310 -6.19 -27.05 -2.18
C GLY A 310 -5.12 -27.98 -1.59
N SER A 311 -4.14 -27.41 -0.88
CA SER A 311 -3.05 -28.19 -0.31
C SER A 311 -3.59 -29.05 0.82
N ALA A 312 -3.66 -30.36 0.53
CA ALA A 312 -4.10 -31.39 1.44
C ALA A 312 -3.10 -31.59 2.59
N ALA A 313 -3.16 -30.70 3.57
CA ALA A 313 -2.93 -30.98 4.99
C ALA A 313 -3.63 -29.86 5.74
N LEU A 314 -4.72 -30.22 6.40
CA LEU A 314 -5.61 -29.31 7.11
C LEU A 314 -4.90 -28.77 8.36
N GLN A 315 -3.90 -27.90 8.24
CA GLN A 315 -3.40 -27.12 9.36
C GLN A 315 -4.42 -26.00 9.61
N ARG A 316 -5.56 -26.37 10.22
CA ARG A 316 -6.35 -25.38 10.97
C ARG A 316 -5.37 -24.65 11.88
N PRO A 317 -5.45 -23.30 11.99
CA PRO A 317 -4.60 -22.59 12.94
C PRO A 317 -4.69 -23.28 14.30
N PRO A 318 -3.56 -23.60 14.96
CA PRO A 318 -3.55 -24.47 16.12
C PRO A 318 -4.52 -23.93 17.16
N ALA A 319 -5.48 -24.74 17.53
CA ALA A 319 -6.42 -24.36 18.57
C ALA A 319 -5.73 -24.64 19.91
N VAL A 320 -5.43 -23.58 20.65
CA VAL A 320 -4.64 -23.67 21.87
C VAL A 320 -5.57 -23.83 23.07
N TRP A 321 -5.34 -24.87 23.85
CA TRP A 321 -6.00 -25.03 25.15
C TRP A 321 -5.29 -24.16 26.19
N VAL A 322 -6.07 -23.33 26.89
CA VAL A 322 -5.59 -22.45 27.94
C VAL A 322 -6.38 -22.70 29.22
N CYS A 323 -5.73 -22.57 30.38
CA CYS A 323 -6.35 -22.65 31.69
C CYS A 323 -5.95 -21.44 32.55
N GLN A 324 -6.84 -21.04 33.47
CA GLN A 324 -6.52 -19.96 34.39
C GLN A 324 -5.67 -20.49 35.54
N LEU A 325 -4.57 -19.81 35.81
CA LEU A 325 -3.69 -20.09 36.94
C LEU A 325 -3.96 -19.11 38.08
N GLY A 326 -4.04 -19.65 39.29
CA GLY A 326 -4.00 -18.91 40.54
C GLY A 326 -2.66 -19.13 41.22
N SER A 327 -2.14 -18.10 41.89
CA SER A 327 -0.99 -18.25 42.77
C SER A 327 -1.33 -17.70 44.15
N PRO A 328 -1.71 -18.55 45.12
CA PRO A 328 -2.04 -18.12 46.47
C PRO A 328 -0.86 -17.43 47.19
N ASP A 329 0.36 -17.80 46.82
CA ASP A 329 1.62 -17.40 47.46
C ASP A 329 2.59 -16.62 46.53
N GLY A 330 2.18 -16.36 45.28
CA GLY A 330 2.98 -15.71 44.25
C GLY A 330 4.15 -16.56 43.71
N LYS A 331 4.26 -17.83 44.13
CA LYS A 331 5.41 -18.70 43.81
C LYS A 331 5.01 -20.04 43.22
N ASN A 332 3.87 -20.58 43.62
CA ASN A 332 3.31 -21.82 43.09
C ASN A 332 2.02 -21.49 42.32
N PHE A 333 1.90 -22.05 41.12
CA PHE A 333 0.71 -21.89 40.28
C PHE A 333 -0.16 -23.14 40.35
N GLU A 334 -1.43 -22.96 40.67
CA GLU A 334 -2.48 -23.97 40.64
C GLU A 334 -3.51 -23.61 39.56
N VAL A 335 -4.12 -24.62 38.94
CA VAL A 335 -5.19 -24.40 37.95
C VAL A 335 -6.48 -24.09 38.70
N ILE A 336 -7.05 -22.90 38.49
CA ILE A 336 -8.25 -22.40 39.21
C ILE A 336 -9.50 -22.31 38.33
N GLY A 337 -9.41 -22.65 37.05
CA GLY A 337 -10.52 -22.57 36.11
C GLY A 337 -10.53 -23.71 35.09
N ASN A 338 -11.68 -23.93 34.47
CA ASN A 338 -11.82 -24.92 33.42
C ASN A 338 -11.02 -24.50 32.17
N PRO A 339 -10.30 -25.43 31.53
CA PRO A 339 -9.59 -25.12 30.32
C PRO A 339 -10.58 -24.80 29.19
N PHE A 340 -10.24 -23.84 28.35
CA PHE A 340 -11.00 -23.49 27.16
C PHE A 340 -10.10 -23.35 25.95
N GLN A 341 -10.70 -23.39 24.77
CA GLN A 341 -9.99 -23.39 23.51
C GLN A 341 -9.99 -21.99 22.88
N VAL A 342 -8.80 -21.46 22.59
CA VAL A 342 -8.61 -20.26 21.79
C VAL A 342 -8.36 -20.69 20.34
N LYS A 343 -9.24 -20.25 19.44
CA LYS A 343 -9.16 -20.55 18.00
C LYS A 343 -8.42 -19.44 17.27
N GLU A 344 -7.81 -19.76 16.13
CA GLU A 344 -7.16 -18.80 15.22
C GLU A 344 -5.99 -18.03 15.86
N VAL A 345 -5.25 -18.70 16.75
CA VAL A 345 -4.07 -18.11 17.40
C VAL A 345 -2.91 -18.13 16.39
N SER A 346 -2.40 -16.95 16.04
CA SER A 346 -1.17 -16.84 15.26
C SER A 346 0.04 -17.28 16.11
N ALA A 347 1.21 -17.45 15.52
CA ALA A 347 2.43 -17.86 16.23
C ALA A 347 3.03 -16.76 17.16
N ASN A 348 2.22 -15.94 17.84
CA ASN A 348 2.65 -14.91 18.78
C ASN A 348 1.84 -14.93 20.10
N VAL A 349 2.53 -14.73 21.23
CA VAL A 349 1.95 -14.65 22.58
C VAL A 349 0.94 -13.49 22.68
N ASP A 350 1.17 -12.37 22.00
CA ASP A 350 0.24 -11.23 22.06
C ASP A 350 -1.13 -11.56 21.48
N ASP A 351 -1.17 -12.34 20.40
CA ASP A 351 -2.41 -12.79 19.77
C ASP A 351 -3.11 -13.85 20.64
N LEU A 352 -2.34 -14.69 21.35
CA LEU A 352 -2.89 -15.59 22.36
C LEU A 352 -3.49 -14.81 23.55
N LYS A 353 -2.82 -13.75 24.04
CA LYS A 353 -3.35 -12.86 25.09
C LYS A 353 -4.65 -12.18 24.64
N GLU A 354 -4.71 -11.72 23.39
CA GLU A 354 -5.92 -11.12 22.80
C GLU A 354 -7.05 -12.16 22.68
N GLY A 355 -6.73 -13.38 22.25
CA GLY A 355 -7.67 -14.49 22.17
C GLY A 355 -8.20 -14.94 23.54
N ILE A 356 -7.35 -15.04 24.56
CA ILE A 356 -7.72 -15.31 25.96
C ILE A 356 -8.66 -14.22 26.45
N LYS A 357 -8.30 -12.94 26.28
CA LYS A 357 -9.15 -11.81 26.67
C LYS A 357 -10.55 -11.92 26.08
N ASN A 358 -10.64 -12.18 24.77
CA ASN A 358 -11.92 -12.25 24.07
C ASN A 358 -12.74 -13.49 24.47
N LYS A 359 -12.09 -14.63 24.72
CA LYS A 359 -12.79 -15.88 25.08
C LYS A 359 -13.19 -15.99 26.54
N ALA A 360 -12.39 -15.46 27.45
CA ALA A 360 -12.70 -15.38 28.88
C ALA A 360 -13.40 -14.06 29.25
N GLU A 361 -13.80 -13.26 28.26
CA GLU A 361 -14.53 -11.99 28.44
C GLU A 361 -13.87 -11.04 29.47
N LEU A 362 -12.54 -11.00 29.46
CA LEU A 362 -11.77 -10.24 30.44
C LEU A 362 -11.85 -8.73 30.14
N SER A 363 -12.21 -7.95 31.16
CA SER A 363 -12.28 -6.48 31.10
C SER A 363 -10.89 -5.80 31.10
N ILE A 364 -9.82 -6.54 31.39
CA ILE A 364 -8.46 -6.01 31.43
C ILE A 364 -7.83 -5.88 30.02
N PRO A 365 -6.87 -4.96 29.83
CA PRO A 365 -6.05 -4.95 28.62
C PRO A 365 -5.27 -6.25 28.46
N SER A 366 -5.20 -6.78 27.23
CA SER A 366 -4.54 -8.07 26.93
C SER A 366 -3.05 -8.09 27.32
N PHE A 367 -2.35 -6.96 27.21
CA PHE A 367 -0.93 -6.86 27.61
C PHE A 367 -0.70 -7.09 29.12
N LYS A 368 -1.74 -7.00 29.96
CA LYS A 368 -1.66 -7.28 31.40
C LYS A 368 -1.85 -8.77 31.74
N ILE A 369 -2.15 -9.59 30.73
CA ILE A 369 -2.26 -11.05 30.88
C ILE A 369 -0.85 -11.62 30.78
N ASP A 370 -0.45 -12.43 31.76
CA ASP A 370 0.78 -13.22 31.67
C ASP A 370 0.43 -14.63 31.22
N VAL A 371 1.24 -15.18 30.30
CA VAL A 371 1.05 -16.51 29.72
C VAL A 371 2.22 -17.40 30.17
N TYR A 372 1.90 -18.65 30.49
CA TYR A 372 2.84 -19.65 31.00
C TYR A 372 2.73 -20.93 30.18
N SER A 373 3.86 -21.61 29.96
CA SER A 373 3.92 -22.96 29.43
C SER A 373 4.38 -23.94 30.50
N ARG A 374 4.02 -25.22 30.36
CA ARG A 374 4.47 -26.27 31.27
C ARG A 374 5.80 -26.84 30.77
N LYS A 375 6.87 -26.71 31.56
CA LYS A 375 8.22 -27.23 31.27
C LYS A 375 8.75 -27.94 32.51
N ASP A 376 9.21 -29.18 32.35
CA ASP A 376 9.77 -30.01 33.43
C ASP A 376 8.89 -30.08 34.69
N GLY A 377 7.57 -30.10 34.48
CA GLY A 377 6.57 -30.16 35.56
C GLY A 377 6.22 -28.81 36.23
N GLY A 378 6.95 -27.72 35.90
CA GLY A 378 6.69 -26.37 36.39
C GLY A 378 6.07 -25.44 35.33
N TRP A 379 5.51 -24.31 35.79
CA TRP A 379 5.00 -23.25 34.92
C TRP A 379 6.08 -22.20 34.67
N VAL A 380 6.40 -21.94 33.41
CA VAL A 380 7.41 -20.97 32.98
C VAL A 380 6.74 -19.87 32.18
N LYS A 381 7.01 -18.62 32.55
CA LYS A 381 6.46 -17.45 31.85
C LYS A 381 7.00 -17.39 30.42
N GLU A 382 6.10 -17.21 29.46
CA GLU A 382 6.43 -17.07 28.04
C GLU A 382 6.38 -15.60 27.64
N ASP A 383 7.55 -14.97 27.52
CA ASP A 383 7.67 -13.60 26.98
C ASP A 383 7.70 -13.60 25.43
N LYS A 384 8.03 -14.74 24.82
CA LYS A 384 7.99 -15.04 23.39
C LYS A 384 7.62 -16.51 23.24
N MET A 385 6.82 -16.89 22.25
CA MET A 385 6.43 -18.29 22.03
C MET A 385 7.69 -19.15 21.87
N SER A 386 7.98 -20.03 22.84
CA SER A 386 8.99 -21.06 22.64
C SER A 386 8.53 -22.09 21.60
N ALA A 387 9.45 -22.38 20.67
CA ALA A 387 9.39 -23.34 19.56
C ALA A 387 8.04 -23.99 19.24
N SER A 388 7.44 -23.58 18.11
CA SER A 388 6.28 -24.14 17.40
C SER A 388 5.08 -24.47 18.28
N LEU A 389 3.93 -23.83 18.00
CA LEU A 389 2.62 -24.32 18.48
C LEU A 389 2.59 -25.83 18.25
N ARG A 390 2.70 -26.62 19.32
CA ARG A 390 2.80 -28.08 19.19
C ARG A 390 1.50 -28.52 18.53
N GLU A 391 1.60 -29.10 17.34
CA GLU A 391 0.51 -29.85 16.72
C GLU A 391 0.39 -31.19 17.43
N THR A 392 0.15 -31.16 18.74
CA THR A 392 -0.13 -32.37 19.50
C THR A 392 -1.47 -32.20 20.20
N ASP A 393 -2.27 -33.24 20.05
CA ASP A 393 -3.49 -33.58 20.77
C ASP A 393 -3.22 -33.95 22.24
N GLU A 394 -2.05 -33.55 22.77
CA GLU A 394 -1.64 -33.75 24.15
C GLU A 394 -2.32 -32.74 25.08
N ALA A 395 -2.61 -33.19 26.30
CA ALA A 395 -3.36 -32.47 27.33
C ALA A 395 -2.59 -31.30 28.00
N ASP A 396 -1.48 -30.83 27.41
CA ASP A 396 -0.65 -29.77 27.98
C ASP A 396 -1.18 -28.39 27.59
N CYS A 397 -2.08 -27.87 28.43
CA CYS A 397 -2.63 -26.53 28.30
C CYS A 397 -1.60 -25.43 28.66
N TYR A 398 -1.67 -24.30 27.97
CA TYR A 398 -1.03 -23.07 28.45
C TYR A 398 -1.76 -22.55 29.69
N GLY A 399 -1.05 -21.88 30.58
CA GLY A 399 -1.61 -21.22 31.74
C GLY A 399 -1.66 -19.71 31.53
N PHE A 400 -2.65 -19.02 32.11
CA PHE A 400 -2.64 -17.56 32.15
C PHE A 400 -3.00 -17.03 33.53
N THR A 401 -2.42 -15.88 33.90
CA THR A 401 -2.75 -15.15 35.13
C THR A 401 -3.28 -13.76 34.81
N ILE A 402 -4.11 -13.25 35.72
CA ILE A 402 -4.59 -11.87 35.72
C ILE A 402 -4.05 -11.16 36.96
N PRO A 403 -3.77 -9.84 36.90
CA PRO A 403 -3.23 -9.10 38.03
C PRO A 403 -4.15 -9.20 39.26
N ALA A 404 -3.56 -9.40 40.44
CA ALA A 404 -4.29 -9.41 41.71
C ALA A 404 -5.04 -8.06 41.88
N GLY A 405 -6.37 -8.13 41.89
CA GLY A 405 -7.26 -6.95 41.90
C GLY A 405 -8.21 -6.85 40.71
N ALA A 406 -7.98 -7.62 39.63
CA ALA A 406 -8.87 -7.67 38.46
C ALA A 406 -9.93 -8.78 38.54
N ALA A 407 -9.78 -9.76 39.44
CA ALA A 407 -10.64 -10.94 39.55
C ALA A 407 -12.03 -10.68 40.18
N GLY A 408 -12.41 -9.42 40.41
CA GLY A 408 -13.60 -9.03 41.18
C GLY A 408 -14.78 -8.50 40.36
N ALA A 409 -14.80 -8.67 39.04
CA ALA A 409 -15.93 -8.25 38.21
C ALA A 409 -16.24 -9.32 37.14
N ALA A 410 -16.88 -10.40 37.59
CA ALA A 410 -17.62 -11.32 36.74
C ALA A 410 -19.02 -11.50 37.35
#